data_AF-A0A8S3S6L8-F1
#
_entry.id   AF-A0A8S3S6L8-F1
#
_cell.length_a   1.000
_cell.length_b   1.000
_cell.length_c   1.000
_cell.angle_alpha   90.00
_cell.angle_beta   90.00
_cell.angle_gamma   90.00
#
_symmetry.space_group_name_H-M   'P 1'
#
loop_
_entity.id
_entity.type
_entity.pdbx_description
1 polymer ?
#
loop_
_entity_poly.entity_id
_entity_poly.type
_entity_poly.pdbx_seq_one_letter_code
_entity_poly.pdbx_strand_id
1 'polypeptide(L)'
;MPGFGKLLPVRFIQLEKSIDGKLQTGTQFLSFDDVKTIAEKIGAITDIAELDVFLRYHHDFGNLIYFKDIPEYIILNPQWLVKVFRLLVTADMFRDKLIGHKEWDMYETTGKLTKNLIRCIFANQTDDITNCKEHILSIMEKFDIIIRPKMLIDGKELVDPHYYVPCMIKTIVSSEILEQLIIPQHKSYCLCLEFDFLPPAFINHLMISCIRRFTTSQFCRQKNHLTPALFRQTGLFDLNSCEKLWEASSTVEMNMAKMVKVALNILADVLFDLLKLETYGDPTYVLPPRNQCDITFLYREHRRMNKHKPSNSWGGKWTDIAGTDNALGDDIERIRLTRNELQHMKFFALDDTRYTELCTILQDVLNRFDKHINPSHLYTDRLDKILENTVEREDVECFKLEITSKL
;
A
#
# COMPACT_ATOMS: atom_id res chain seq x y z
N MET A 1 -25.66 4.06 18.52
CA MET A 1 -25.96 3.09 17.45
C MET A 1 -26.66 3.84 16.32
N PRO A 2 -26.15 3.79 15.08
CA PRO A 2 -26.89 4.34 13.94
C PRO A 2 -28.22 3.57 13.86
N GLY A 3 -29.36 4.27 13.78
CA GLY A 3 -30.70 3.67 13.66
C GLY A 3 -31.64 3.83 14.86
N PHE A 4 -31.14 4.26 16.02
CA PHE A 4 -32.01 4.58 17.16
C PHE A 4 -32.94 5.76 16.80
N GLY A 5 -34.26 5.53 16.82
CA GLY A 5 -35.28 6.56 16.58
C GLY A 5 -35.92 6.57 15.18
N LYS A 6 -35.56 5.67 14.25
CA LYS A 6 -36.31 5.52 12.98
C LYS A 6 -37.54 4.65 13.20
N LEU A 7 -38.71 5.15 12.80
CA LEU A 7 -39.96 4.39 12.78
C LEU A 7 -39.95 3.42 11.59
N LEU A 8 -39.83 2.12 11.88
CA LEU A 8 -39.93 1.06 10.87
C LEU A 8 -41.28 0.35 10.97
N PRO A 9 -41.82 -0.15 9.85
CA PRO A 9 -43.00 -1.01 9.88
C PRO A 9 -42.71 -2.26 10.72
N VAL A 10 -43.58 -2.56 11.69
CA VAL A 10 -43.45 -3.75 12.57
C VAL A 10 -43.36 -5.05 11.76
N ARG A 11 -43.98 -5.09 10.58
CA ARG A 11 -43.93 -6.22 9.64
C ARG A 11 -42.52 -6.53 9.11
N PHE A 12 -41.61 -5.57 9.07
CA PHE A 12 -40.21 -5.79 8.67
C PHE A 12 -39.53 -6.78 9.63
N ILE A 13 -39.84 -6.71 10.92
CA ILE A 13 -39.29 -7.61 11.96
C ILE A 13 -39.67 -9.07 11.68
N GLN A 14 -40.84 -9.34 11.08
CA GLN A 14 -41.25 -10.71 10.74
C GLN A 14 -40.43 -11.29 9.59
N LEU A 15 -40.13 -10.46 8.58
CA LEU A 15 -39.28 -10.84 7.47
C LEU A 15 -37.82 -11.00 7.91
N GLU A 16 -37.30 -10.09 8.75
CA GLU A 16 -35.98 -10.20 9.38
C GLU A 16 -35.82 -11.55 10.08
N LYS A 17 -36.74 -11.92 10.97
CA LYS A 17 -36.72 -13.21 11.69
C LYS A 17 -36.73 -14.41 10.75
N SER A 18 -37.45 -14.30 9.63
CA SER A 18 -37.51 -15.37 8.63
C SER A 18 -36.20 -15.51 7.87
N ILE A 19 -35.54 -14.40 7.55
CA ILE A 19 -34.21 -14.36 6.94
C ILE A 19 -33.15 -14.89 7.91
N ASP A 20 -33.21 -14.50 9.18
CA ASP A 20 -32.32 -15.02 10.24
C ASP A 20 -32.46 -16.54 10.40
N GLY A 21 -33.67 -17.07 10.31
CA GLY A 21 -33.91 -18.51 10.28
C GLY A 21 -33.19 -19.20 9.11
N LYS A 22 -33.17 -18.59 7.91
CA LYS A 22 -32.43 -19.11 6.75
C LYS A 22 -30.92 -19.09 6.97
N LEU A 23 -30.40 -17.99 7.54
CA LEU A 23 -28.99 -17.88 7.92
C LEU A 23 -28.57 -18.96 8.92
N GLN A 24 -29.40 -19.25 9.93
CA GLN A 24 -29.15 -20.30 10.92
C GLN A 24 -29.12 -21.71 10.29
N THR A 25 -29.87 -21.92 9.21
CA THR A 25 -29.83 -23.17 8.43
C THR A 25 -28.67 -23.26 7.43
N GLY A 26 -27.80 -22.24 7.38
CA GLY A 26 -26.59 -22.21 6.57
C GLY A 26 -26.71 -21.50 5.22
N THR A 27 -27.89 -20.99 4.85
CA THR A 27 -28.11 -20.27 3.60
C THR A 27 -27.40 -18.91 3.59
N GLN A 28 -26.47 -18.70 2.67
CA GLN A 28 -25.66 -17.47 2.63
C GLN A 28 -26.25 -16.37 1.73
N PHE A 29 -27.04 -16.76 0.73
CA PHE A 29 -27.68 -15.88 -0.23
C PHE A 29 -29.02 -16.46 -0.69
N LEU A 30 -29.89 -15.60 -1.21
CA LEU A 30 -31.18 -15.97 -1.80
C LEU A 30 -31.43 -15.13 -3.06
N SER A 31 -32.20 -15.64 -4.01
CA SER A 31 -32.67 -14.79 -5.11
C SER A 31 -33.68 -13.76 -4.60
N PHE A 32 -33.90 -12.69 -5.36
CA PHE A 32 -34.97 -11.73 -5.04
C PHE A 32 -36.34 -12.41 -4.95
N ASP A 33 -36.62 -13.34 -5.87
CA ASP A 33 -37.89 -14.08 -5.91
C ASP A 33 -38.06 -15.02 -4.71
N ASP A 34 -36.99 -15.60 -4.19
CA ASP A 34 -37.04 -16.39 -2.95
C ASP A 34 -37.43 -15.52 -1.75
N VAL A 35 -36.81 -14.35 -1.62
CA VAL A 35 -37.13 -13.41 -0.53
C VAL A 35 -38.55 -12.88 -0.66
N LYS A 36 -38.99 -12.55 -1.88
CA LYS A 36 -40.37 -12.17 -2.18
C LYS A 36 -41.35 -13.27 -1.77
N THR A 37 -41.07 -14.51 -2.15
CA THR A 37 -41.89 -15.68 -1.79
C THR A 37 -41.97 -15.87 -0.27
N ILE A 38 -40.87 -15.66 0.45
CA ILE A 38 -40.87 -15.71 1.92
C ILE A 38 -41.75 -14.60 2.50
N ALA A 39 -41.60 -13.36 2.01
CA ALA A 39 -42.33 -12.20 2.48
C ALA A 39 -43.85 -12.32 2.26
N GLU A 40 -44.27 -12.84 1.10
CA GLU A 40 -45.67 -13.10 0.77
C GLU A 40 -46.24 -14.22 1.65
N LYS A 41 -45.51 -15.32 1.87
CA LYS A 41 -45.96 -16.47 2.68
C LYS A 41 -46.23 -16.10 4.13
N ILE A 42 -45.42 -15.23 4.72
CA ILE A 42 -45.60 -14.78 6.10
C ILE A 42 -46.53 -13.57 6.21
N GLY A 43 -47.02 -13.04 5.08
CA GLY A 43 -47.88 -11.86 5.03
C GLY A 43 -47.19 -10.56 5.47
N ALA A 44 -45.85 -10.52 5.45
CA ALA A 44 -45.10 -9.35 5.93
C ALA A 44 -45.07 -8.23 4.90
N ILE A 45 -44.76 -8.54 3.63
CA ILE A 45 -44.66 -7.57 2.54
C ILE A 45 -45.19 -8.23 1.27
N THR A 46 -46.17 -7.62 0.62
CA THR A 46 -46.75 -8.08 -0.66
C THR A 46 -46.47 -7.13 -1.82
N ASP A 47 -46.07 -5.90 -1.53
CA ASP A 47 -45.68 -4.90 -2.52
C ASP A 47 -44.16 -4.99 -2.81
N ILE A 48 -43.82 -5.01 -4.10
CA ILE A 48 -42.42 -5.12 -4.54
C ILE A 48 -41.64 -3.85 -4.20
N ALA A 49 -42.27 -2.67 -4.26
CA ALA A 49 -41.60 -1.42 -3.93
C ALA A 49 -41.29 -1.34 -2.43
N GLU A 50 -42.21 -1.81 -1.57
CA GLU A 50 -41.94 -1.97 -0.15
C GLU A 50 -40.82 -2.97 0.14
N LEU A 51 -40.76 -4.10 -0.59
CA LEU A 51 -39.67 -5.08 -0.44
C LEU A 51 -38.31 -4.48 -0.83
N ASP A 52 -38.26 -3.69 -1.90
CA ASP A 52 -37.06 -2.95 -2.32
C ASP A 52 -36.62 -1.92 -1.27
N VAL A 53 -37.56 -1.27 -0.57
CA VAL A 53 -37.26 -0.38 0.58
C VAL A 53 -36.69 -1.17 1.76
N PHE A 54 -37.27 -2.33 2.09
CA PHE A 54 -36.76 -3.23 3.13
C PHE A 54 -35.32 -3.65 2.86
N LEU A 55 -35.04 -4.13 1.64
CA LEU A 55 -33.71 -4.61 1.27
C LEU A 55 -32.66 -3.50 1.26
N ARG A 56 -32.99 -2.32 0.71
CA ARG A 56 -32.08 -1.16 0.75
C ARG A 56 -31.81 -0.69 2.17
N TYR A 57 -32.84 -0.65 3.02
CA TYR A 57 -32.67 -0.35 4.43
C TYR A 57 -31.62 -1.29 5.05
N HIS A 58 -31.79 -2.61 4.95
CA HIS A 58 -30.82 -3.53 5.53
C HIS A 58 -29.45 -3.53 4.87
N HIS A 59 -29.36 -3.18 3.58
CA HIS A 59 -28.10 -2.95 2.89
C HIS A 59 -27.32 -1.78 3.49
N ASP A 60 -27.98 -0.63 3.70
CA ASP A 60 -27.36 0.57 4.25
C ASP A 60 -26.83 0.36 5.68
N PHE A 61 -27.48 -0.52 6.46
CA PHE A 61 -27.03 -0.92 7.79
C PHE A 61 -25.97 -2.02 7.79
N GLY A 62 -25.68 -2.63 6.63
CA GLY A 62 -24.72 -3.72 6.51
C GLY A 62 -25.21 -5.04 7.10
N ASN A 63 -26.53 -5.24 7.24
CA ASN A 63 -27.10 -6.52 7.69
C ASN A 63 -27.10 -7.56 6.56
N LEU A 64 -27.32 -7.10 5.32
CA LEU A 64 -27.26 -7.90 4.09
C LEU A 64 -26.65 -7.07 2.97
N ILE A 65 -26.32 -7.67 1.83
CA ILE A 65 -25.90 -6.93 0.62
C ILE A 65 -26.95 -7.10 -0.47
N TYR A 66 -27.47 -5.97 -0.97
CA TYR A 66 -28.43 -5.92 -2.04
C TYR A 66 -28.10 -4.76 -2.99
N PHE A 67 -27.97 -5.08 -4.27
CA PHE A 67 -27.83 -4.09 -5.33
C PHE A 67 -28.95 -4.28 -6.34
N LYS A 68 -29.78 -3.25 -6.51
CA LYS A 68 -30.91 -3.28 -7.45
C LYS A 68 -30.46 -3.48 -8.90
N ASP A 69 -29.30 -2.93 -9.25
CA ASP A 69 -28.69 -3.04 -10.56
C ASP A 69 -27.88 -4.33 -10.76
N ILE A 70 -27.79 -5.18 -9.74
CA ILE A 70 -27.20 -6.53 -9.80
C ILE A 70 -28.20 -7.51 -9.15
N PRO A 71 -29.39 -7.74 -9.74
CA PRO A 71 -30.53 -8.29 -8.99
C PRO A 71 -30.53 -9.81 -8.80
N GLU A 72 -29.45 -10.51 -9.16
CA GLU A 72 -29.45 -11.98 -9.18
C GLU A 72 -29.61 -12.58 -7.77
N TYR A 73 -28.80 -12.14 -6.81
CA TYR A 73 -28.86 -12.62 -5.43
C TYR A 73 -28.81 -11.47 -4.43
N ILE A 74 -29.40 -11.73 -3.27
CA ILE A 74 -29.29 -10.96 -2.05
C ILE A 74 -28.35 -11.74 -1.14
N ILE A 75 -27.22 -11.15 -0.77
CA ILE A 75 -26.29 -11.79 0.14
C ILE A 75 -26.76 -11.58 1.57
N LEU A 76 -27.29 -12.63 2.19
CA LEU A 76 -27.84 -12.57 3.54
C LEU A 76 -26.74 -12.40 4.60
N ASN A 77 -25.53 -12.90 4.31
CA ASN A 77 -24.40 -12.86 5.25
C ASN A 77 -23.22 -12.05 4.68
N PRO A 78 -23.10 -10.75 5.01
CA PRO A 78 -21.98 -9.92 4.58
C PRO A 78 -20.61 -10.46 5.05
N GLN A 79 -20.53 -11.14 6.20
CA GLN A 79 -19.27 -11.71 6.67
C GLN A 79 -18.83 -12.93 5.84
N TRP A 80 -19.78 -13.71 5.33
CA TRP A 80 -19.47 -14.75 4.36
C TRP A 80 -18.90 -14.14 3.07
N LEU A 81 -19.52 -13.07 2.56
CA LEU A 81 -19.01 -12.37 1.36
C LEU A 81 -17.58 -11.84 1.55
N VAL A 82 -17.27 -11.26 2.73
CA VAL A 82 -15.91 -10.81 3.05
C VAL A 82 -14.92 -11.99 3.00
N LYS A 83 -15.29 -13.17 3.50
CA LYS A 83 -14.45 -14.38 3.40
C LYS A 83 -14.24 -14.79 1.94
N VAL A 84 -15.27 -14.67 1.10
CA VAL A 84 -15.17 -14.92 -0.34
C VAL A 84 -14.25 -13.90 -1.02
N PHE A 85 -14.33 -12.61 -0.69
CA PHE A 85 -13.42 -11.61 -1.25
C PHE A 85 -11.96 -11.90 -0.93
N ARG A 86 -11.68 -12.37 0.29
CA ARG A 86 -10.33 -12.79 0.70
C ARG A 86 -9.74 -13.91 -0.15
N LEU A 87 -10.56 -14.71 -0.85
CA LEU A 87 -10.10 -15.69 -1.86
C LEU A 87 -9.29 -15.04 -2.97
N LEU A 88 -9.65 -13.81 -3.32
CA LEU A 88 -9.09 -13.06 -4.42
C LEU A 88 -8.10 -12.03 -3.91
N VAL A 89 -8.40 -11.32 -2.81
CA VAL A 89 -7.61 -10.15 -2.38
C VAL A 89 -6.60 -10.43 -1.26
N THR A 90 -6.44 -11.68 -0.80
CA THR A 90 -5.54 -11.99 0.33
C THR A 90 -4.52 -13.07 -0.05
N ALA A 91 -3.25 -12.75 0.18
CA ALA A 91 -2.10 -13.57 -0.24
C ALA A 91 -1.88 -14.84 0.60
N ASP A 92 -2.38 -14.94 1.84
CA ASP A 92 -1.89 -15.95 2.80
C ASP A 92 -2.78 -17.17 3.02
N MET A 93 -4.11 -17.05 2.94
CA MET A 93 -5.02 -18.14 3.36
C MET A 93 -5.36 -19.17 2.27
N PHE A 94 -4.89 -18.96 1.04
CA PHE A 94 -5.02 -19.91 -0.09
C PHE A 94 -3.68 -20.42 -0.61
N ARG A 95 -2.59 -20.07 0.07
CA ARG A 95 -1.22 -20.44 -0.28
C ARG A 95 -1.07 -21.95 -0.50
N ASP A 96 -1.54 -22.77 0.44
CA ASP A 96 -1.17 -24.19 0.48
C ASP A 96 -1.55 -24.99 -0.78
N LYS A 97 -2.57 -24.57 -1.53
CA LYS A 97 -3.01 -25.23 -2.78
C LYS A 97 -2.53 -24.54 -4.07
N LEU A 98 -2.01 -23.31 -3.98
CA LEU A 98 -1.64 -22.48 -5.15
C LEU A 98 -0.18 -22.01 -5.14
N ILE A 99 0.60 -22.30 -4.08
CA ILE A 99 2.05 -22.07 -4.03
C ILE A 99 2.72 -22.70 -5.26
N GLY A 100 3.49 -21.91 -6.00
CA GLY A 100 4.20 -22.33 -7.22
C GLY A 100 3.34 -22.32 -8.49
N HIS A 101 2.08 -21.90 -8.42
CA HIS A 101 1.26 -21.66 -9.61
C HIS A 101 1.69 -20.34 -10.26
N LYS A 102 2.32 -20.41 -11.43
CA LYS A 102 2.88 -19.26 -12.16
C LYS A 102 1.94 -18.05 -12.30
N GLU A 103 0.63 -18.28 -12.47
CA GLU A 103 -0.34 -17.17 -12.57
C GLU A 103 -0.61 -16.49 -11.22
N TRP A 104 -0.48 -17.21 -10.10
CA TRP A 104 -0.61 -16.62 -8.77
C TRP A 104 0.59 -15.72 -8.47
N ASP A 105 1.81 -16.18 -8.76
CA ASP A 105 3.03 -15.36 -8.59
C ASP A 105 2.95 -14.06 -9.43
N MET A 106 2.41 -14.17 -10.64
CA MET A 106 2.14 -13.00 -11.49
C MET A 106 1.06 -12.10 -10.90
N TYR A 107 -0.02 -12.68 -10.36
CA TYR A 107 -1.08 -11.92 -9.72
C TYR A 107 -0.58 -11.15 -8.50
N GLU A 108 0.22 -11.76 -7.63
CA GLU A 108 0.77 -11.13 -6.43
C GLU A 108 1.69 -9.93 -6.72
N THR A 109 2.23 -9.86 -7.94
CA THR A 109 3.13 -8.78 -8.35
C THR A 109 2.43 -7.72 -9.19
N THR A 110 1.54 -8.14 -10.10
CA THR A 110 0.90 -7.26 -11.10
C THR A 110 -0.54 -6.87 -10.76
N GLY A 111 -1.16 -7.53 -9.77
CA GLY A 111 -2.59 -7.42 -9.49
C GLY A 111 -3.49 -7.96 -10.61
N LYS A 112 -2.94 -8.57 -11.66
CA LYS A 112 -3.71 -9.08 -12.81
C LYS A 112 -4.38 -10.41 -12.48
N LEU A 113 -5.69 -10.38 -12.34
CA LEU A 113 -6.53 -11.52 -12.04
C LEU A 113 -7.08 -12.12 -13.34
N THR A 114 -6.45 -13.20 -13.80
CA THR A 114 -6.81 -13.84 -15.07
C THR A 114 -8.09 -14.67 -14.94
N LYS A 115 -8.76 -14.94 -16.08
CA LYS A 115 -9.92 -15.85 -16.11
C LYS A 115 -9.58 -17.27 -15.63
N ASN A 116 -8.37 -17.75 -15.96
CA ASN A 116 -7.92 -19.07 -15.54
C ASN A 116 -7.68 -19.11 -14.02
N LEU A 117 -7.05 -18.07 -13.46
CA LEU A 117 -6.84 -17.97 -12.02
C LEU A 117 -8.16 -17.92 -11.25
N ILE A 118 -9.13 -17.11 -11.70
CA ILE A 118 -10.49 -17.09 -11.14
C ILE A 118 -11.10 -18.49 -11.16
N ARG A 119 -11.06 -19.18 -12.31
CA ARG A 119 -11.59 -20.54 -12.43
C ARG A 119 -10.95 -21.49 -11.42
N CYS A 120 -9.62 -21.46 -11.29
CA CYS A 120 -8.88 -22.30 -10.35
C CYS A 120 -9.23 -22.00 -8.89
N ILE A 121 -9.36 -20.71 -8.52
CA ILE A 121 -9.71 -20.29 -7.15
C ILE A 121 -11.10 -20.80 -6.78
N PHE A 122 -12.10 -20.57 -7.64
CA PHE A 122 -13.49 -20.94 -7.38
C PHE A 122 -13.74 -22.44 -7.47
N ALA A 123 -13.08 -23.17 -8.38
CA ALA A 123 -13.24 -24.63 -8.49
C ALA A 123 -12.83 -25.41 -7.23
N ASN A 124 -12.05 -24.79 -6.34
CA ASN A 124 -11.63 -25.36 -5.07
C ASN A 124 -12.55 -25.00 -3.89
N GLN A 125 -13.68 -24.34 -4.14
CA GLN A 125 -14.62 -23.87 -3.12
C GLN A 125 -15.90 -24.70 -3.07
N THR A 126 -16.81 -24.36 -2.15
CA THR A 126 -18.13 -24.98 -2.05
C THR A 126 -18.97 -24.70 -3.30
N ASP A 127 -19.96 -25.57 -3.56
CA ASP A 127 -20.88 -25.41 -4.69
C ASP A 127 -21.60 -24.05 -4.65
N ASP A 128 -21.99 -23.58 -3.47
CA ASP A 128 -22.59 -22.25 -3.26
C ASP A 128 -21.73 -21.11 -3.81
N ILE A 129 -20.42 -21.12 -3.50
CA ILE A 129 -19.48 -20.09 -3.96
C ILE A 129 -19.27 -20.22 -5.48
N THR A 130 -19.15 -21.45 -5.98
CA THR A 130 -18.94 -21.72 -7.41
C THR A 130 -20.11 -21.26 -8.26
N ASN A 131 -21.35 -21.53 -7.80
CA ASN A 131 -22.58 -21.16 -8.50
C ASN A 131 -22.84 -19.65 -8.45
N CYS A 132 -22.42 -18.97 -7.38
CA CYS A 132 -22.59 -17.53 -7.21
C CYS A 132 -21.43 -16.69 -7.82
N LYS A 133 -20.46 -17.32 -8.49
CA LYS A 133 -19.20 -16.69 -8.92
C LYS A 133 -19.39 -15.40 -9.74
N GLU A 134 -20.22 -15.40 -10.78
CA GLU A 134 -20.39 -14.21 -11.63
C GLU A 134 -21.05 -13.05 -10.87
N HIS A 135 -22.00 -13.37 -9.98
CA HIS A 135 -22.63 -12.40 -9.10
C HIS A 135 -21.62 -11.80 -8.09
N ILE A 136 -20.78 -12.65 -7.49
CA ILE A 136 -19.69 -12.20 -6.59
C ILE A 136 -18.75 -11.25 -7.33
N LEU A 137 -18.33 -11.56 -8.56
CA LEU A 137 -17.47 -10.68 -9.35
C LEU A 137 -18.15 -9.33 -9.64
N SER A 138 -19.46 -9.35 -9.94
CA SER A 138 -20.23 -8.12 -10.16
C SER A 138 -20.30 -7.25 -8.91
N ILE A 139 -20.50 -7.86 -7.73
CA ILE A 139 -20.44 -7.17 -6.44
C ILE A 139 -19.04 -6.58 -6.20
N MET A 140 -17.98 -7.33 -6.50
CA MET A 140 -16.60 -6.82 -6.34
C MET A 140 -16.29 -5.64 -7.28
N GLU A 141 -16.81 -5.66 -8.52
CA GLU A 141 -16.74 -4.50 -9.41
C GLU A 141 -17.51 -3.31 -8.82
N LYS A 142 -18.69 -3.55 -8.21
CA LYS A 142 -19.52 -2.50 -7.58
C LYS A 142 -18.87 -1.86 -6.37
N PHE A 143 -18.12 -2.63 -5.58
CA PHE A 143 -17.35 -2.15 -4.43
C PHE A 143 -15.97 -1.59 -4.80
N ASP A 144 -15.65 -1.47 -6.08
CA ASP A 144 -14.33 -0.98 -6.53
C ASP A 144 -13.19 -1.82 -5.95
N ILE A 145 -13.37 -3.13 -5.91
CA ILE A 145 -12.31 -4.07 -5.51
C ILE A 145 -11.54 -4.53 -6.74
N ILE A 146 -12.28 -4.78 -7.83
CA ILE A 146 -11.73 -5.24 -9.11
C ILE A 146 -12.20 -4.35 -10.26
N ILE A 147 -11.41 -4.27 -11.33
CA ILE A 147 -11.77 -3.51 -12.53
C ILE A 147 -11.12 -4.08 -13.79
N ARG A 148 -11.77 -3.89 -14.95
CA ARG A 148 -11.18 -4.13 -16.27
C ARG A 148 -10.78 -2.80 -16.92
N PRO A 149 -9.48 -2.54 -17.14
CA PRO A 149 -9.04 -1.32 -17.80
C PRO A 149 -9.39 -1.31 -19.27
N LYS A 150 -9.63 -0.11 -19.81
CA LYS A 150 -9.69 0.14 -21.25
C LYS A 150 -8.30 0.52 -21.73
N MET A 151 -7.87 0.02 -22.88
CA MET A 151 -6.59 0.41 -23.47
C MET A 151 -6.76 0.68 -24.97
N LEU A 152 -5.91 1.54 -25.53
CA LEU A 152 -5.86 1.81 -26.97
C LEU A 152 -4.93 0.79 -27.66
N ILE A 153 -5.49 -0.12 -28.44
CA ILE A 153 -4.73 -1.09 -29.26
C ILE A 153 -5.05 -0.79 -30.72
N ASP A 154 -4.03 -0.52 -31.54
CA ASP A 154 -4.17 -0.18 -32.95
C ASP A 154 -5.20 0.95 -33.21
N GLY A 155 -5.21 1.96 -32.35
CA GLY A 155 -6.12 3.11 -32.43
C GLY A 155 -7.57 2.82 -32.00
N LYS A 156 -7.86 1.65 -31.44
CA LYS A 156 -9.18 1.28 -30.93
C LYS A 156 -9.15 1.04 -29.43
N GLU A 157 -10.13 1.60 -28.73
CA GLU A 157 -10.34 1.28 -27.32
C GLU A 157 -10.88 -0.14 -27.17
N LEU A 158 -10.17 -0.96 -26.39
CA LEU A 158 -10.55 -2.32 -26.04
C LEU A 158 -10.48 -2.49 -24.53
N VAL A 159 -11.51 -3.14 -23.98
CA VAL A 159 -11.54 -3.53 -22.56
C VAL A 159 -10.66 -4.77 -22.38
N ASP A 160 -9.73 -4.75 -21.42
CA ASP A 160 -8.93 -5.93 -21.08
C ASP A 160 -9.89 -7.04 -20.60
N PRO A 161 -9.78 -8.26 -21.14
CA PRO A 161 -10.63 -9.37 -20.71
C PRO A 161 -10.34 -9.86 -19.29
N HIS A 162 -9.26 -9.40 -18.64
CA HIS A 162 -8.86 -9.75 -17.29
C HIS A 162 -9.16 -8.64 -16.30
N TYR A 163 -9.47 -9.03 -15.07
CA TYR A 163 -9.60 -8.08 -13.98
C TYR A 163 -8.22 -7.68 -13.45
N TYR A 164 -8.15 -6.48 -12.88
CA TYR A 164 -7.05 -6.01 -12.08
C TYR A 164 -7.58 -5.69 -10.69
N VAL A 165 -6.77 -5.97 -9.68
CA VAL A 165 -7.06 -5.74 -8.26
C VAL A 165 -6.05 -4.69 -7.77
N PRO A 166 -6.39 -3.39 -7.78
CA PRO A 166 -5.42 -2.32 -7.55
C PRO A 166 -4.66 -2.44 -6.23
N CYS A 167 -5.33 -2.86 -5.16
CA CYS A 167 -4.70 -3.04 -3.85
C CYS A 167 -3.66 -4.19 -3.80
N MET A 168 -3.65 -5.06 -4.82
CA MET A 168 -2.71 -6.17 -4.94
C MET A 168 -1.52 -5.86 -5.86
N ILE A 169 -1.51 -4.69 -6.51
CA ILE A 169 -0.40 -4.30 -7.38
C ILE A 169 0.80 -3.94 -6.51
N LYS A 170 1.86 -4.76 -6.60
CA LYS A 170 3.15 -4.50 -5.92
C LYS A 170 4.22 -3.93 -6.85
N THR A 171 4.00 -4.01 -8.17
CA THR A 171 4.96 -3.50 -9.15
C THR A 171 5.08 -1.99 -9.03
N ILE A 172 6.29 -1.51 -8.79
CA ILE A 172 6.63 -0.09 -8.68
C ILE A 172 7.05 0.43 -10.06
N VAL A 173 6.76 1.71 -10.37
CA VAL A 173 7.24 2.32 -11.61
C VAL A 173 8.76 2.44 -11.56
N SER A 174 9.47 1.87 -12.53
CA SER A 174 10.92 2.05 -12.64
C SER A 174 11.26 3.34 -13.37
N SER A 175 12.48 3.86 -13.20
CA SER A 175 12.96 5.05 -13.91
C SER A 175 12.95 4.84 -15.43
N GLU A 176 13.28 3.65 -15.93
CA GLU A 176 13.24 3.35 -17.36
C GLU A 176 11.82 3.37 -17.92
N ILE A 177 10.83 2.96 -17.11
CA ILE A 177 9.42 3.04 -17.48
C ILE A 177 8.95 4.50 -17.41
N LEU A 178 9.33 5.26 -16.39
CA LEU A 178 9.00 6.68 -16.29
C LEU A 178 9.56 7.48 -17.48
N GLU A 179 10.79 7.22 -17.90
CA GLU A 179 11.40 7.86 -19.07
C GLU A 179 10.67 7.52 -20.39
N GLN A 180 10.10 6.31 -20.51
CA GLN A 180 9.25 5.94 -21.65
C GLN A 180 7.88 6.63 -21.61
N LEU A 181 7.38 6.93 -20.41
CA LEU A 181 6.01 7.40 -20.18
C LEU A 181 5.90 8.93 -20.13
N ILE A 182 6.91 9.60 -19.58
CA ILE A 182 7.00 11.06 -19.45
C ILE A 182 7.70 11.61 -20.70
N ILE A 183 6.96 12.33 -21.53
CA ILE A 183 7.50 12.94 -22.76
C ILE A 183 8.27 14.20 -22.36
N PRO A 184 9.61 14.27 -22.56
CA PRO A 184 10.43 15.38 -22.05
C PRO A 184 10.12 16.76 -22.65
N GLN A 185 9.33 16.81 -23.73
CA GLN A 185 9.13 18.00 -24.57
C GLN A 185 7.87 18.81 -24.23
N HIS A 186 7.07 18.40 -23.23
CA HIS A 186 5.83 19.09 -22.88
C HIS A 186 5.84 19.67 -21.46
N LYS A 187 5.22 20.85 -21.30
CA LYS A 187 4.94 21.43 -19.99
C LYS A 187 3.95 20.53 -19.25
N SER A 188 4.37 19.96 -18.13
CA SER A 188 3.48 19.23 -17.22
C SER A 188 2.84 20.21 -16.23
N TYR A 189 1.54 20.02 -15.98
CA TYR A 189 0.84 20.67 -14.88
C TYR A 189 0.68 19.66 -13.75
N CYS A 190 0.91 20.09 -12.51
CA CYS A 190 0.82 19.24 -11.33
C CYS A 190 -0.23 19.81 -10.39
N LEU A 191 -1.19 18.97 -10.00
CA LEU A 191 -2.12 19.24 -8.91
C LEU A 191 -1.73 18.33 -7.74
N CYS A 192 -1.37 18.93 -6.61
CA CYS A 192 -1.09 18.20 -5.37
C CYS A 192 -2.28 18.39 -4.42
N LEU A 193 -2.76 17.28 -3.85
CA LEU A 193 -3.82 17.28 -2.84
C LEU A 193 -3.24 16.77 -1.54
N GLU A 194 -3.23 17.63 -0.53
CA GLU A 194 -2.80 17.28 0.82
C GLU A 194 -4.03 16.95 1.68
N PHE A 195 -3.91 15.89 2.47
CA PHE A 195 -4.99 15.40 3.34
C PHE A 195 -4.45 15.24 4.76
N ASP A 196 -5.17 15.77 5.75
CA ASP A 196 -4.87 15.52 7.17
C ASP A 196 -4.97 14.02 7.51
N PHE A 197 -5.89 13.33 6.85
CA PHE A 197 -6.04 11.88 6.91
C PHE A 197 -6.43 11.34 5.53
N LEU A 198 -5.61 10.45 5.00
CA LEU A 198 -5.86 9.73 3.75
C LEU A 198 -6.28 8.29 4.06
N PRO A 199 -7.56 7.90 3.86
CA PRO A 199 -7.99 6.53 4.08
C PRO A 199 -7.15 5.54 3.23
N PRO A 200 -6.71 4.38 3.76
CA PRO A 200 -5.84 3.46 3.03
C PRO A 200 -6.41 2.99 1.67
N ALA A 201 -7.73 2.93 1.55
CA ALA A 201 -8.41 2.52 0.31
C ALA A 201 -8.60 3.67 -0.69
N PHE A 202 -8.43 4.93 -0.29
CA PHE A 202 -8.77 6.09 -1.11
C PHE A 202 -8.03 6.10 -2.45
N ILE A 203 -6.72 5.85 -2.44
CA ILE A 203 -5.91 5.81 -3.66
C ILE A 203 -6.37 4.70 -4.61
N ASN A 204 -6.76 3.53 -4.09
CA ASN A 204 -7.29 2.45 -4.93
C ASN A 204 -8.63 2.85 -5.58
N HIS A 205 -9.52 3.50 -4.82
CA HIS A 205 -10.79 4.01 -5.36
C HIS A 205 -10.57 5.12 -6.40
N LEU A 206 -9.62 6.04 -6.14
CA LEU A 206 -9.24 7.08 -7.09
C LEU A 206 -8.71 6.48 -8.39
N MET A 207 -7.78 5.52 -8.28
CA MET A 207 -7.23 4.80 -9.43
C MET A 207 -8.34 4.10 -10.23
N ILE A 208 -9.28 3.42 -9.56
CA ILE A 208 -10.42 2.77 -10.22
C ILE A 208 -11.31 3.79 -10.92
N SER A 209 -11.58 4.93 -10.29
CA SER A 209 -12.33 6.03 -10.89
C SER A 209 -11.65 6.52 -12.18
N CYS A 210 -10.33 6.69 -12.15
CA CYS A 210 -9.53 7.03 -13.33
C CYS A 210 -9.60 5.93 -14.41
N ILE A 211 -9.45 4.66 -14.05
CA ILE A 211 -9.54 3.52 -14.98
C ILE A 211 -10.93 3.46 -15.66
N ARG A 212 -12.01 3.77 -14.95
CA ARG A 212 -13.36 3.81 -15.55
C ARG A 212 -13.52 4.95 -16.54
N ARG A 213 -12.95 6.12 -16.19
CA ARG A 213 -13.15 7.37 -16.91
C ARG A 213 -12.26 7.51 -18.14
N PHE A 214 -11.04 7.03 -18.07
CA PHE A 214 -9.98 7.25 -19.05
C PHE A 214 -9.44 5.95 -19.62
N THR A 215 -8.82 6.02 -20.79
CA THR A 215 -8.02 4.91 -21.32
C THR A 215 -6.75 4.79 -20.49
N THR A 216 -6.41 3.57 -20.07
CA THR A 216 -5.13 3.30 -19.41
C THR A 216 -4.02 3.22 -20.45
N SER A 217 -2.95 4.00 -20.26
CA SER A 217 -1.79 3.97 -21.13
C SER A 217 -1.15 2.58 -21.12
N GLN A 218 -0.39 2.28 -22.16
CA GLN A 218 0.31 0.99 -22.28
C GLN A 218 1.83 1.18 -22.16
N PHE A 219 2.49 0.16 -21.65
CA PHE A 219 3.93 0.04 -21.71
C PHE A 219 4.35 -1.39 -22.07
N CYS A 220 5.60 -1.54 -22.50
CA CYS A 220 6.13 -2.83 -22.95
C CYS A 220 7.23 -3.28 -21.99
N ARG A 221 6.94 -4.27 -21.13
CA ARG A 221 7.95 -4.82 -20.20
C ARG A 221 8.90 -5.82 -20.88
N GLN A 222 8.43 -6.49 -21.94
CA GLN A 222 9.17 -7.46 -22.77
C GLN A 222 8.64 -7.42 -24.21
N LYS A 223 9.48 -7.75 -25.21
CA LYS A 223 9.08 -7.74 -26.63
C LYS A 223 7.75 -8.49 -26.84
N ASN A 224 6.72 -7.77 -27.34
CA ASN A 224 5.40 -8.24 -27.80
C ASN A 224 4.27 -8.43 -26.76
N HIS A 225 4.39 -7.96 -25.51
CA HIS A 225 3.22 -7.90 -24.61
C HIS A 225 2.99 -6.49 -24.08
N LEU A 226 1.93 -5.85 -24.57
CA LEU A 226 1.44 -4.57 -24.06
C LEU A 226 0.73 -4.81 -22.73
N THR A 227 1.16 -4.10 -21.70
CA THR A 227 0.55 -4.15 -20.37
C THR A 227 0.00 -2.78 -20.01
N PRO A 228 -1.16 -2.71 -19.32
CA PRO A 228 -1.67 -1.44 -18.82
C PRO A 228 -0.69 -0.86 -17.80
N ALA A 229 -0.43 0.44 -17.90
CA ALA A 229 0.46 1.21 -17.04
C ALA A 229 -0.16 1.46 -15.65
N LEU A 230 -0.41 0.36 -14.94
CA LEU A 230 -0.88 0.33 -13.57
C LEU A 230 0.24 -0.21 -12.67
N PHE A 231 0.53 0.54 -11.62
CA PHE A 231 1.61 0.31 -10.67
C PHE A 231 1.07 0.51 -9.26
N ARG A 232 1.85 0.12 -8.25
CA ARG A 232 1.48 0.26 -6.85
C ARG A 232 1.17 1.73 -6.56
N GLN A 233 -0.09 2.03 -6.25
CA GLN A 233 -0.58 3.38 -5.97
C GLN A 233 -0.22 4.40 -7.06
N THR A 234 -0.13 3.94 -8.31
CA THR A 234 0.21 4.81 -9.44
C THR A 234 -0.44 4.30 -10.72
N GLY A 235 -1.06 5.19 -11.49
CA GLY A 235 -1.65 4.87 -12.78
C GLY A 235 -1.32 5.93 -13.82
N LEU A 236 -1.16 5.50 -15.07
CA LEU A 236 -1.05 6.40 -16.21
C LEU A 236 -2.22 6.22 -17.15
N PHE A 237 -2.85 7.34 -17.49
CA PHE A 237 -4.06 7.38 -18.28
C PHE A 237 -3.92 8.35 -19.45
N ASP A 238 -4.43 7.98 -20.61
CA ASP A 238 -4.50 8.85 -21.78
C ASP A 238 -5.78 9.72 -21.68
N LEU A 239 -5.60 11.03 -21.58
CA LEU A 239 -6.70 12.01 -21.58
C LEU A 239 -7.17 12.31 -23.01
N ASN A 240 -6.22 12.34 -23.94
CA ASN A 240 -6.41 12.41 -25.39
C ASN A 240 -5.14 11.90 -26.10
N SER A 241 -5.00 12.15 -27.41
CA SER A 241 -3.88 11.66 -28.21
C SER A 241 -2.49 12.16 -27.75
N CYS A 242 -2.42 13.21 -26.95
CA CYS A 242 -1.16 13.86 -26.56
C CYS A 242 -1.03 14.15 -25.06
N GLU A 243 -2.12 14.10 -24.31
CA GLU A 243 -2.13 14.39 -22.87
C GLU A 243 -2.30 13.12 -22.05
N LYS A 244 -1.49 13.01 -20.99
CA LYS A 244 -1.56 11.91 -20.04
C LYS A 244 -1.79 12.43 -18.64
N LEU A 245 -2.61 11.70 -17.88
CA LEU A 245 -2.78 11.89 -16.45
C LEU A 245 -1.92 10.86 -15.73
N TRP A 246 -0.97 11.35 -14.94
CA TRP A 246 -0.20 10.56 -14.00
C TRP A 246 -0.78 10.76 -12.60
N GLU A 247 -1.36 9.72 -12.04
CA GLU A 247 -1.75 9.66 -10.63
C GLU A 247 -0.67 8.88 -9.89
N ALA A 248 -0.14 9.45 -8.81
CA ALA A 248 0.84 8.78 -7.95
C ALA A 248 0.64 9.21 -6.49
N SER A 249 0.63 8.22 -5.61
CA SER A 249 0.79 8.44 -4.17
C SER A 249 2.27 8.65 -3.84
N SER A 250 2.59 9.77 -3.18
CA SER A 250 3.95 10.17 -2.84
C SER A 250 4.49 9.51 -1.57
N THR A 251 3.77 8.61 -0.90
CA THR A 251 4.18 8.08 0.42
C THR A 251 5.57 7.46 0.40
N VAL A 252 5.91 6.72 -0.65
CA VAL A 252 7.23 6.09 -0.81
C VAL A 252 8.33 7.15 -1.02
N GLU A 253 8.07 8.19 -1.82
CA GLU A 253 9.01 9.30 -2.01
C GLU A 253 9.20 10.11 -0.73
N MET A 254 8.11 10.35 0.00
CA MET A 254 8.10 11.05 1.28
C MET A 254 8.86 10.26 2.35
N ASN A 255 8.64 8.95 2.44
CA ASN A 255 9.37 8.06 3.36
C ASN A 255 10.87 8.08 3.06
N MET A 256 11.25 8.03 1.78
CA MET A 256 12.64 8.09 1.34
C MET A 256 13.28 9.45 1.66
N ALA A 257 12.57 10.55 1.42
CA ALA A 257 13.03 11.90 1.76
C ALA A 257 13.19 12.09 3.29
N LYS A 258 12.24 11.60 4.09
CA LYS A 258 12.36 11.57 5.56
C LYS A 258 13.61 10.81 5.99
N MET A 259 13.84 9.62 5.44
CA MET A 259 15.02 8.81 5.81
C MET A 259 16.34 9.46 5.43
N VAL A 260 16.43 10.14 4.30
CA VAL A 260 17.64 10.88 3.94
C VAL A 260 17.84 12.09 4.83
N LYS A 261 16.78 12.82 5.20
CA LYS A 261 16.87 13.88 6.23
C LYS A 261 17.38 13.33 7.55
N VAL A 262 16.90 12.15 7.98
CA VAL A 262 17.40 11.48 9.19
C VAL A 262 18.89 11.15 9.04
N ALA A 263 19.30 10.55 7.92
CA ALA A 263 20.70 10.19 7.68
C ALA A 263 21.63 11.42 7.69
N LEU A 264 21.28 12.46 6.94
CA LEU A 264 22.12 13.64 6.77
C LEU A 264 22.13 14.57 7.98
N ASN A 265 20.99 14.70 8.67
CA ASN A 265 20.85 15.70 9.74
C ASN A 265 20.96 15.11 11.14
N ILE A 266 20.61 13.83 11.33
CA ILE A 266 20.63 13.22 12.66
C ILE A 266 21.79 12.24 12.78
N LEU A 267 21.89 11.27 11.87
CA LEU A 267 22.93 10.24 11.99
C LEU A 267 24.33 10.83 11.82
N ALA A 268 24.50 11.79 10.90
CA ALA A 268 25.75 12.54 10.79
C ALA A 268 26.04 13.39 12.04
N ASP A 269 25.01 13.95 12.70
CA ASP A 269 25.19 14.71 13.96
C ASP A 269 25.70 13.81 15.06
N VAL A 270 25.05 12.67 15.25
CA VAL A 270 25.40 11.67 16.26
C VAL A 270 26.86 11.23 16.12
N LEU A 271 27.28 10.87 14.90
CA LEU A 271 28.66 10.46 14.67
C LEU A 271 29.64 11.60 14.90
N PHE A 272 29.32 12.83 14.50
CA PHE A 272 30.20 13.97 14.73
C PHE A 272 30.35 14.27 16.23
N ASP A 273 29.25 14.30 16.97
CA ASP A 273 29.26 14.63 18.40
C ASP A 273 29.93 13.52 19.22
N LEU A 274 29.75 12.26 18.84
CA LEU A 274 30.52 11.14 19.41
C LEU A 274 32.02 11.33 19.15
N LEU A 275 32.42 11.64 17.92
CA LEU A 275 33.82 11.83 17.56
C LEU A 275 34.44 13.03 18.30
N LYS A 276 33.68 14.11 18.43
CA LYS A 276 34.06 15.30 19.20
C LYS A 276 34.25 14.98 20.68
N LEU A 277 33.34 14.20 21.27
CA LEU A 277 33.44 13.75 22.66
C LEU A 277 34.70 12.89 22.87
N GLU A 278 34.95 11.95 21.97
CA GLU A 278 36.08 11.03 22.05
C GLU A 278 37.44 11.70 21.83
N THR A 279 37.49 12.76 21.04
CA THR A 279 38.72 13.47 20.66
C THR A 279 38.95 14.72 21.49
N TYR A 280 38.04 15.03 22.41
CA TYR A 280 38.15 16.18 23.29
C TYR A 280 39.45 16.11 24.11
N GLY A 281 40.32 17.10 23.92
CA GLY A 281 41.60 17.19 24.63
C GLY A 281 42.73 16.32 24.04
N ASP A 282 42.51 15.65 22.90
CA ASP A 282 43.58 14.94 22.18
C ASP A 282 44.36 15.92 21.27
N PRO A 283 45.63 16.22 21.57
CA PRO A 283 46.42 17.16 20.78
C PRO A 283 46.84 16.60 19.41
N THR A 284 46.64 15.29 19.17
CA THR A 284 47.06 14.61 17.94
C THR A 284 45.93 14.52 16.90
N TYR A 285 44.71 14.88 17.27
CA TYR A 285 43.55 14.83 16.39
C TYR A 285 42.89 16.19 16.24
N VAL A 286 42.80 16.68 15.00
CA VAL A 286 42.09 17.91 14.66
C VAL A 286 40.81 17.53 13.93
N LEU A 287 39.68 17.60 14.64
CA LEU A 287 38.37 17.37 14.04
C LEU A 287 38.04 18.53 13.10
N PRO A 288 37.76 18.29 11.80
CA PRO A 288 37.38 19.35 10.88
C PRO A 288 36.07 20.04 11.30
N PRO A 289 35.81 21.26 10.79
CA PRO A 289 34.54 21.93 10.98
C PRO A 289 33.38 21.05 10.50
N ARG A 290 32.24 21.16 11.19
CA ARG A 290 31.10 20.26 11.00
C ARG A 290 30.60 20.18 9.55
N ASN A 291 30.56 21.31 8.87
CA ASN A 291 30.10 21.42 7.49
C ASN A 291 31.04 20.75 6.45
N GLN A 292 32.20 20.27 6.88
CA GLN A 292 33.17 19.52 6.05
C GLN A 292 33.15 18.01 6.35
N CYS A 293 32.31 17.56 7.29
CA CYS A 293 32.22 16.17 7.71
C CYS A 293 30.91 15.56 7.24
N ASP A 294 30.93 14.85 6.11
CA ASP A 294 29.82 13.99 5.72
C ASP A 294 29.78 12.69 6.53
N ILE A 295 28.65 11.98 6.46
CA ILE A 295 28.44 10.74 7.21
C ILE A 295 29.44 9.64 6.85
N THR A 296 29.91 9.60 5.61
CA THR A 296 30.87 8.61 5.12
C THR A 296 32.26 8.85 5.71
N PHE A 297 32.70 10.11 5.76
CA PHE A 297 33.90 10.56 6.44
C PHE A 297 33.83 10.22 7.93
N LEU A 298 32.73 10.56 8.59
CA LEU A 298 32.55 10.34 10.03
C LEU A 298 32.61 8.87 10.40
N TYR A 299 31.92 8.01 9.65
CA TYR A 299 32.00 6.56 9.83
C TYR A 299 33.45 6.06 9.66
N ARG A 300 34.16 6.53 8.62
CA ARG A 300 35.55 6.14 8.37
C ARG A 300 36.47 6.52 9.54
N GLU A 301 36.30 7.70 10.12
CA GLU A 301 37.09 8.15 11.27
C GLU A 301 36.82 7.30 12.52
N HIS A 302 35.56 7.00 12.82
CA HIS A 302 35.19 6.10 13.91
C HIS A 302 35.83 4.72 13.76
N ARG A 303 35.79 4.15 12.54
CA ARG A 303 36.44 2.88 12.23
C ARG A 303 37.96 2.97 12.36
N ARG A 304 38.57 4.06 11.93
CA ARG A 304 40.03 4.28 12.00
C ARG A 304 40.50 4.39 13.45
N MET A 305 39.77 5.12 14.28
CA MET A 305 40.07 5.28 15.71
C MET A 305 39.76 4.02 16.50
N ASN A 306 38.72 3.27 16.09
CA ASN A 306 38.35 1.96 16.62
C ASN A 306 38.17 1.93 18.15
N LYS A 307 37.70 3.04 18.76
CA LYS A 307 37.42 3.12 20.20
C LYS A 307 36.21 2.29 20.61
N HIS A 308 35.23 2.15 19.71
CA HIS A 308 34.03 1.35 19.92
C HIS A 308 33.97 0.20 18.90
N LYS A 309 34.68 -0.90 19.19
CA LYS A 309 34.70 -2.07 18.31
C LYS A 309 33.30 -2.75 18.29
N PRO A 310 32.71 -3.00 17.10
CA PRO A 310 31.47 -3.75 16.97
C PRO A 310 31.66 -5.21 17.41
N SER A 311 30.56 -5.81 17.87
CA SER A 311 30.50 -7.21 18.31
C SER A 311 30.93 -8.17 17.19
N ASN A 312 30.51 -7.90 15.94
CA ASN A 312 30.78 -8.75 14.76
C ASN A 312 31.75 -8.13 13.75
N SER A 313 32.64 -7.24 14.21
CA SER A 313 33.62 -6.51 13.38
C SER A 313 33.02 -5.47 12.43
N TRP A 314 33.88 -4.59 11.90
CA TRP A 314 33.48 -3.52 10.97
C TRP A 314 33.16 -4.05 9.56
N GLY A 315 32.15 -3.48 8.91
CA GLY A 315 31.81 -3.71 7.51
C GLY A 315 30.93 -4.92 7.21
N GLY A 316 30.14 -5.38 8.18
CA GLY A 316 29.20 -6.51 8.03
C GLY A 316 27.93 -6.19 7.22
N LYS A 317 26.96 -7.09 7.29
CA LYS A 317 25.59 -6.95 6.74
C LYS A 317 24.58 -6.83 7.87
N TRP A 318 23.34 -6.44 7.55
CA TRP A 318 22.23 -6.43 8.52
C TRP A 318 22.04 -7.78 9.25
N THR A 319 22.29 -8.90 8.57
CA THR A 319 22.21 -10.25 9.15
C THR A 319 23.27 -10.54 10.20
N ASP A 320 24.35 -9.77 10.22
CA ASP A 320 25.51 -10.00 11.07
C ASP A 320 25.38 -9.23 12.40
N ILE A 321 24.30 -8.47 12.60
CA ILE A 321 24.07 -7.68 13.81
C ILE A 321 22.72 -8.11 14.41
N ALA A 322 22.77 -8.87 15.50
CA ALA A 322 21.55 -9.28 16.19
C ALA A 322 20.89 -8.09 16.87
N GLY A 323 19.57 -8.16 17.11
CA GLY A 323 18.85 -7.12 17.85
C GLY A 323 19.36 -6.92 19.29
N THR A 324 20.02 -7.94 19.85
CA THR A 324 20.68 -7.89 21.17
C THR A 324 22.04 -7.21 21.15
N ASP A 325 22.66 -7.04 19.99
CA ASP A 325 24.00 -6.45 19.85
C ASP A 325 23.86 -4.93 19.96
N ASN A 326 24.05 -4.40 21.18
CA ASN A 326 23.71 -3.03 21.54
C ASN A 326 24.93 -2.19 21.96
N ALA A 327 26.14 -2.62 21.59
CA ALA A 327 27.33 -1.81 21.81
C ALA A 327 27.35 -0.60 20.86
N LEU A 328 28.04 0.48 21.26
CA LEU A 328 28.16 1.68 20.42
C LEU A 328 28.75 1.37 19.03
N GLY A 329 29.68 0.41 18.94
CA GLY A 329 30.21 -0.04 17.65
C GLY A 329 29.15 -0.67 16.74
N ASP A 330 28.23 -1.44 17.32
CA ASP A 330 27.12 -2.06 16.57
C ASP A 330 26.15 -1.00 16.06
N ASP A 331 25.92 0.06 16.85
CA ASP A 331 25.07 1.18 16.45
C ASP A 331 25.70 2.05 15.36
N ILE A 332 27.02 2.26 15.40
CA ILE A 332 27.76 2.91 14.29
C ILE A 332 27.62 2.07 13.01
N GLU A 333 27.66 0.74 13.10
CA GLU A 333 27.42 -0.14 11.96
C GLU A 333 25.97 -0.06 11.45
N ARG A 334 24.96 0.03 12.32
CA ARG A 334 23.56 0.26 11.91
C ARG A 334 23.38 1.58 11.17
N ILE A 335 24.05 2.64 11.62
CA ILE A 335 24.06 3.94 10.93
C ILE A 335 24.65 3.79 9.52
N ARG A 336 25.80 3.11 9.39
CA ARG A 336 26.42 2.84 8.08
C ARG A 336 25.52 2.02 7.18
N LEU A 337 24.93 0.94 7.69
CA LEU A 337 24.07 0.06 6.92
C LEU A 337 22.83 0.80 6.41
N THR A 338 22.22 1.64 7.25
CA THR A 338 21.12 2.53 6.86
C THR A 338 21.54 3.45 5.72
N ARG A 339 22.69 4.15 5.86
CA ARG A 339 23.22 5.02 4.81
C ARG A 339 23.52 4.26 3.52
N ASN A 340 24.14 3.09 3.59
CA ASN A 340 24.45 2.25 2.42
C ASN A 340 23.17 1.81 1.70
N GLU A 341 22.16 1.42 2.47
CA GLU A 341 20.86 1.04 1.93
C GLU A 341 20.26 2.22 1.17
N LEU A 342 20.19 3.41 1.78
CA LEU A 342 19.67 4.62 1.12
C LEU A 342 20.45 5.03 -0.14
N GLN A 343 21.78 4.91 -0.13
CA GLN A 343 22.62 5.28 -1.27
C GLN A 343 22.41 4.36 -2.49
N HIS A 344 22.22 3.06 -2.26
CA HIS A 344 22.10 2.07 -3.33
C HIS A 344 20.66 1.72 -3.68
N MET A 345 19.69 2.25 -2.94
CA MET A 345 18.28 2.01 -3.16
C MET A 345 17.81 2.74 -4.43
N LYS A 346 17.07 2.02 -5.28
CA LYS A 346 16.42 2.63 -6.45
C LYS A 346 15.34 3.61 -5.99
N PHE A 347 15.10 4.64 -6.80
CA PHE A 347 13.98 5.56 -6.60
C PHE A 347 12.69 4.74 -6.46
N PHE A 348 11.90 5.00 -5.40
CA PHE A 348 10.71 4.26 -4.98
C PHE A 348 10.88 2.86 -4.35
N ALA A 349 12.07 2.43 -3.95
CA ALA A 349 12.24 1.07 -3.38
C ALA A 349 12.06 0.97 -1.85
N LEU A 350 11.85 2.07 -1.14
CA LEU A 350 11.59 2.06 0.31
C LEU A 350 10.09 1.90 0.62
N ASP A 351 9.61 0.67 0.71
CA ASP A 351 8.22 0.43 1.10
C ASP A 351 7.93 0.75 2.58
N ASP A 352 6.65 0.86 2.91
CA ASP A 352 6.19 1.24 4.27
C ASP A 352 6.67 0.25 5.35
N THR A 353 6.78 -1.04 5.02
CA THR A 353 7.24 -2.06 5.97
C THR A 353 8.69 -1.81 6.32
N ARG A 354 9.56 -1.68 5.31
CA ARG A 354 10.99 -1.44 5.52
C ARG A 354 11.26 -0.07 6.13
N TYR A 355 10.51 0.95 5.74
CA TYR A 355 10.55 2.27 6.37
C TYR A 355 10.28 2.18 7.87
N THR A 356 9.21 1.49 8.27
CA THR A 356 8.82 1.32 9.68
C THR A 356 9.88 0.53 10.47
N GLU A 357 10.46 -0.51 9.87
CA GLU A 357 11.58 -1.24 10.47
C GLU A 357 12.77 -0.32 10.72
N LEU A 358 13.19 0.47 9.72
CA LEU A 358 14.29 1.41 9.85
C LEU A 358 14.01 2.48 10.92
N CYS A 359 12.80 3.05 10.97
CA CYS A 359 12.40 3.98 12.03
C CYS A 359 12.60 3.37 13.41
N THR A 360 12.16 2.12 13.61
CA THR A 360 12.25 1.41 14.89
C THR A 360 13.71 1.19 15.28
N ILE A 361 14.52 0.69 14.35
CA ILE A 361 15.96 0.45 14.57
C ILE A 361 16.66 1.76 14.94
N LEU A 362 16.38 2.84 14.21
CA LEU A 362 17.01 4.13 14.44
C LEU A 362 16.54 4.76 15.76
N GLN A 363 15.28 4.62 16.15
CA GLN A 363 14.79 5.08 17.46
C GLN A 363 15.60 4.44 18.60
N ASP A 364 15.84 3.12 18.52
CA ASP A 364 16.62 2.39 19.51
C ASP A 364 18.09 2.82 19.54
N VAL A 365 18.70 3.00 18.36
CA VAL A 365 20.08 3.50 18.20
C VAL A 365 20.22 4.89 18.82
N LEU A 366 19.32 5.82 18.46
CA LEU A 366 19.37 7.21 18.93
C LEU A 366 19.12 7.30 20.43
N ASN A 367 18.19 6.53 20.99
CA ASN A 367 17.98 6.43 22.44
C ASN A 367 19.25 6.05 23.20
N ARG A 368 20.09 5.16 22.64
CA ARG A 368 21.37 4.78 23.26
C ARG A 368 22.41 5.90 23.14
N PHE A 369 22.47 6.59 22.00
CA PHE A 369 23.35 7.74 21.82
C PHE A 369 22.96 8.94 22.68
N ASP A 370 21.67 9.21 22.84
CA ASP A 370 21.17 10.27 23.74
C ASP A 370 21.65 10.03 25.18
N LYS A 371 21.58 8.79 25.66
CA LYS A 371 22.11 8.42 26.99
C LYS A 371 23.62 8.52 27.09
N HIS A 372 24.35 8.22 26.02
CA HIS A 372 25.81 8.19 26.03
C HIS A 372 26.44 9.58 25.87
N ILE A 373 25.96 10.35 24.88
CA ILE A 373 26.49 11.67 24.52
C ILE A 373 25.88 12.76 25.43
N ASN A 374 24.64 12.56 25.88
CA ASN A 374 23.86 13.56 26.64
C ASN A 374 23.84 14.94 25.94
N PRO A 375 23.30 15.01 24.71
CA PRO A 375 23.26 16.24 23.93
C PRO A 375 22.29 17.26 24.53
N SER A 376 22.50 18.55 24.23
CA SER A 376 21.57 19.62 24.65
C SER A 376 20.18 19.50 24.03
N HIS A 377 20.07 18.83 22.88
CA HIS A 377 18.82 18.50 22.22
C HIS A 377 18.86 17.02 21.82
N LEU A 378 17.87 16.25 22.27
CA LEU A 378 17.81 14.82 22.05
C LEU A 378 17.68 14.50 20.55
N TYR A 379 18.38 13.48 20.10
CA TYR A 379 18.28 13.02 18.71
C TYR A 379 16.94 12.34 18.45
N THR A 380 16.36 11.68 19.45
CA THR A 380 15.03 11.06 19.36
C THR A 380 13.94 12.10 19.13
N ASP A 381 13.91 13.20 19.87
CA ASP A 381 12.94 14.28 19.68
C ASP A 381 13.03 14.87 18.26
N ARG A 382 14.26 14.97 17.73
CA ARG A 382 14.50 15.44 16.36
C ARG A 382 14.05 14.42 15.32
N LEU A 383 14.21 13.12 15.59
CA LEU A 383 13.73 12.05 14.74
C LEU A 383 12.20 12.10 14.69
N ASP A 384 11.53 12.11 15.84
CA ASP A 384 10.07 12.19 15.95
C ASP A 384 9.53 13.40 15.17
N LYS A 385 10.16 14.57 15.30
CA LYS A 385 9.80 15.75 14.53
C LYS A 385 9.93 15.55 13.01
N ILE A 386 10.98 14.89 12.52
CA ILE A 386 11.11 14.61 11.08
C ILE A 386 10.06 13.59 10.61
N LEU A 387 9.74 12.60 11.45
CA LEU A 387 8.75 11.58 11.14
C LEU A 387 7.33 12.14 11.13
N GLU A 388 7.01 13.10 12.02
CA GLU A 388 5.72 13.78 12.10
C GLU A 388 5.53 14.87 11.04
N ASN A 389 6.60 15.54 10.62
CA ASN A 389 6.50 16.62 9.63
C ASN A 389 6.03 16.12 8.25
N THR A 390 5.25 16.97 7.57
CA THR A 390 4.97 16.86 6.15
C THR A 390 6.24 17.18 5.36
N VAL A 391 6.47 16.42 4.29
CA VAL A 391 7.64 16.59 3.41
C VAL A 391 7.20 17.46 2.24
N GLU A 392 7.87 18.59 2.04
CA GLU A 392 7.60 19.47 0.90
C GLU A 392 8.27 18.92 -0.37
N ARG A 393 7.76 19.31 -1.54
CA ARG A 393 8.31 18.80 -2.81
C ARG A 393 9.75 19.24 -3.04
N GLU A 394 10.12 20.43 -2.57
CA GLU A 394 11.49 20.94 -2.58
C GLU A 394 12.44 20.00 -1.82
N ASP A 395 11.98 19.34 -0.76
CA ASP A 395 12.77 18.37 0.00
C ASP A 395 13.07 17.11 -0.82
N VAL A 396 12.11 16.67 -1.63
CA VAL A 396 12.25 15.49 -2.52
C VAL A 396 13.17 15.78 -3.69
N GLU A 397 13.19 17.01 -4.21
CA GLU A 397 14.15 17.41 -5.25
C GLU A 397 15.56 17.61 -4.68
N CYS A 398 15.69 18.25 -3.52
CA CYS A 398 16.97 18.37 -2.81
C CYS A 398 17.59 16.99 -2.52
N PHE A 399 16.75 16.03 -2.12
CA PHE A 399 17.14 14.64 -1.89
C PHE A 399 17.92 14.01 -3.05
N LYS A 400 17.51 14.22 -4.31
CA LYS A 400 18.18 13.60 -5.48
C LYS A 400 19.63 14.09 -5.62
N LEU A 401 19.85 15.37 -5.35
CA LEU A 401 21.17 15.99 -5.38
C LEU A 401 22.02 15.54 -4.18
N GLU A 402 21.42 15.41 -3.00
CA GLU A 402 22.13 15.06 -1.78
C GLU A 402 22.55 13.59 -1.69
N ILE A 403 21.75 12.64 -2.21
CA ILE A 403 22.19 11.23 -2.29
C ILE A 403 23.48 11.11 -3.12
N THR A 404 23.57 11.82 -4.25
CA THR A 404 24.69 11.65 -5.17
C THR A 404 25.94 12.41 -4.70
N SER A 405 25.77 13.46 -3.87
CA SER A 405 26.86 14.33 -3.44
C SER A 405 27.32 14.14 -1.99
N LYS A 406 26.46 13.64 -1.09
CA LYS A 406 26.69 13.64 0.37
C LYS A 406 26.52 12.28 1.05
N LEU A 407 25.80 11.34 0.44
CA LEU A 407 25.70 9.96 0.92
C LEU A 407 26.73 9.09 0.22
#